data_AF-A0AAW4YT16-F1
#
_entry.id   AF-A0AAW4YT16-F1
#
_cell.length_a   1.000
_cell.length_b   1.000
_cell.length_c   1.000
_cell.angle_alpha   90.00
_cell.angle_beta   90.00
_cell.angle_gamma   90.00
#
_symmetry.space_group_name_H-M   'P 1'
#
loop_
_entity.id
_entity.type
_entity.pdbx_description
1 polymer ?
#
loop_
_entity_poly.entity_id
_entity_poly.type
_entity_poly.pdbx_seq_one_letter_code
_entity_poly.pdbx_strand_id
1 'polypeptide(L)'
;MRRALTNFYCVFLFSVLICLLSLGLSLWLNDVEWFQASGAVVTVGGVLLAARKIIRLGLEEFLRDESTIDGGHIEPTPEEIEHNRQFELDVKSYRWSVALLIVGTLVWAYGGIGLRMLAGVGS
;
A
#
# COMPACT_ATOMS: atom_id res chain seq x y z
N MET A 1 9.29 14.20 -1.70
CA MET A 1 8.01 13.48 -1.88
C MET A 1 8.13 12.16 -2.63
N ARG A 2 8.65 12.11 -3.87
CA ARG A 2 8.77 10.84 -4.64
C ARG A 2 9.39 9.70 -3.84
N ARG A 3 10.59 9.88 -3.26
CA ARG A 3 11.28 8.85 -2.45
C ARG A 3 10.47 8.28 -1.29
N ALA A 4 9.59 9.06 -0.67
CA ALA A 4 8.75 8.60 0.43
C ALA A 4 7.60 7.70 -0.09
N LEU A 5 7.00 8.07 -1.22
CA LEU A 5 5.94 7.30 -1.87
C LEU A 5 6.46 6.02 -2.54
N THR A 6 7.72 6.01 -2.97
CA THR A 6 8.37 4.80 -3.53
C THR A 6 8.92 3.87 -2.45
N ASN A 7 8.99 4.29 -1.19
CA ASN A 7 9.49 3.43 -0.11
C ASN A 7 8.35 2.58 0.44
N PHE A 8 8.41 1.27 0.13
CA PHE A 8 7.48 0.25 0.61
C PHE A 8 7.21 0.37 2.12
N TYR A 9 8.28 0.49 2.92
CA TYR A 9 8.16 0.52 4.38
C TYR A 9 7.46 1.78 4.86
N CYS A 10 7.72 2.93 4.22
CA CYS A 10 7.08 4.18 4.61
C CYS A 10 5.57 4.13 4.39
N VAL A 11 5.13 3.72 3.20
CA VAL A 11 3.70 3.66 2.87
C VAL A 11 2.98 2.63 3.75
N PHE A 12 3.56 1.43 3.88
CA PHE A 12 2.98 0.36 4.69
C PHE A 12 2.87 0.74 6.16
N LEU A 13 3.97 1.20 6.78
CA LEU A 13 3.98 1.58 8.20
C LEU A 13 3.03 2.75 8.47
N PHE A 14 2.98 3.73 7.57
CA PHE A 14 2.09 4.86 7.71
C PHE A 14 0.61 4.46 7.66
N SER A 15 0.22 3.61 6.70
CA SER A 15 -1.15 3.09 6.60
C SER A 15 -1.56 2.28 7.84
N VAL A 16 -0.68 1.41 8.32
CA VAL A 16 -0.94 0.61 9.54
C VAL A 16 -1.03 1.51 10.77
N LEU A 17 -0.12 2.48 10.91
CA LEU A 17 -0.11 3.40 12.04
C LEU A 17 -1.39 4.24 12.10
N ILE A 18 -1.85 4.78 10.97
CA ILE A 18 -3.11 5.53 10.92
C ILE A 18 -4.29 4.64 11.33
N CYS A 19 -4.35 3.41 10.82
CA CYS A 19 -5.43 2.48 11.18
C CYS A 19 -5.46 2.19 12.70
N LEU A 20 -4.30 1.95 13.32
CA LEU A 20 -4.20 1.69 14.75
C LEU A 20 -4.53 2.93 15.60
N LEU A 21 -4.05 4.12 15.21
CA LEU A 21 -4.36 5.36 15.91
C LEU A 21 -5.85 5.71 15.80
N SER A 22 -6.44 5.55 14.62
CA SER A 22 -7.87 5.73 14.39
C SER A 22 -8.72 4.74 15.18
N LEU A 23 -8.29 3.49 15.32
CA LEU A 23 -8.96 2.52 16.19
C LEU A 23 -8.92 2.96 17.64
N GLY A 24 -7.75 3.38 18.15
CA GLY A 24 -7.61 3.87 19.53
C GLY A 24 -8.46 5.12 19.79
N LEU A 25 -8.48 6.08 18.86
CA LEU A 25 -9.32 7.27 18.93
C LEU A 25 -10.81 6.90 18.91
N SER A 26 -11.20 5.96 18.07
CA SER A 26 -12.59 5.50 17.96
C SER A 26 -13.07 4.88 19.27
N LEU A 27 -12.25 4.06 19.93
CA LEU A 27 -12.54 3.48 21.24
C LEU A 27 -12.63 4.56 22.34
N TRP A 28 -11.76 5.57 22.30
CA TRP A 28 -11.72 6.60 23.34
C TRP A 28 -12.86 7.62 23.23
N LEU A 29 -13.18 8.05 22.02
CA LEU A 29 -14.24 9.03 21.74
C LEU A 29 -15.63 8.39 21.63
N ASN A 30 -15.69 7.06 21.68
CA ASN A 30 -16.91 6.28 21.51
C ASN A 30 -17.61 6.54 20.16
N ASP A 31 -16.82 6.79 19.12
CA ASP A 31 -17.27 7.16 17.77
C ASP A 31 -16.60 6.27 16.73
N VAL A 32 -17.41 5.56 15.96
CA VAL A 32 -16.94 4.58 14.96
C VAL A 32 -16.37 5.21 13.68
N GLU A 33 -16.68 6.48 13.42
CA GLU A 33 -16.34 7.12 12.13
C GLU A 33 -14.83 7.18 11.90
N TRP A 34 -14.04 7.41 12.96
CA TRP A 34 -12.58 7.50 12.86
C TRP A 34 -11.93 6.21 12.36
N PHE A 35 -12.37 5.06 12.88
CA PHE A 35 -11.86 3.77 12.43
C PHE A 35 -12.32 3.46 11.01
N GLN A 36 -13.58 3.72 10.70
CA GLN A 36 -14.12 3.49 9.36
C GLN A 36 -13.39 4.35 8.31
N ALA A 37 -13.16 5.64 8.59
CA ALA A 37 -12.43 6.55 7.70
C ALA A 37 -10.97 6.11 7.49
N SER A 38 -10.34 5.49 8.49
CA SER A 38 -8.98 4.96 8.36
C SER A 38 -8.84 3.89 7.27
N GLY A 39 -9.91 3.12 7.01
CA GLY A 39 -9.94 2.13 5.94
C GLY A 39 -9.72 2.74 4.55
N ALA A 40 -10.22 3.95 4.30
CA ALA A 40 -9.96 4.68 3.06
C ALA A 40 -8.47 5.03 2.92
N VAL A 41 -7.82 5.44 4.00
CA VAL A 41 -6.37 5.74 4.02
C VAL A 41 -5.54 4.48 3.75
N VAL A 42 -5.92 3.35 4.36
CA VAL A 42 -5.28 2.05 4.11
C VAL A 42 -5.45 1.63 2.65
N THR A 43 -6.64 1.83 2.08
CA THR A 43 -6.93 1.55 0.66
C THR A 43 -6.05 2.39 -0.26
N VAL A 44 -5.93 3.70 0.00
CA VAL A 44 -5.03 4.60 -0.74
C VAL A 44 -3.57 4.13 -0.63
N GLY A 45 -3.14 3.70 0.56
CA GLY A 45 -1.82 3.09 0.74
C GLY A 45 -1.60 1.86 -0.15
N GLY A 46 -2.61 1.00 -0.26
CA GLY A 46 -2.63 -0.11 -1.21
C GLY A 46 -2.45 0.37 -2.66
N VAL A 47 -3.26 1.32 -3.13
CA VAL A 47 -3.14 1.89 -4.49
C VAL A 47 -1.73 2.44 -4.75
N LEU A 48 -1.15 3.16 -3.79
CA LEU A 48 0.20 3.71 -3.91
C LEU A 48 1.27 2.62 -4.04
N LEU A 49 1.16 1.53 -3.29
CA LEU A 49 2.07 0.38 -3.42
C LEU A 49 1.90 -0.33 -4.77
N ALA A 50 0.67 -0.47 -5.28
CA ALA A 50 0.42 -1.04 -6.60
C ALA A 50 1.03 -0.16 -7.72
N ALA A 51 0.90 1.15 -7.58
CA ALA A 51 1.43 2.13 -8.53
C ALA A 51 2.95 2.38 -8.39
N ARG A 52 3.64 1.73 -7.45
CA ARG A 52 5.06 1.99 -7.14
C ARG A 52 5.97 1.91 -8.37
N LYS A 53 5.81 0.88 -9.20
CA LYS A 53 6.61 0.70 -10.43
C LYS A 53 6.42 1.89 -11.38
N ILE A 54 5.17 2.29 -11.61
CA ILE A 54 4.81 3.44 -12.47
C ILE A 54 5.34 4.76 -11.88
N ILE A 55 5.26 4.95 -10.56
CA ILE A 55 5.79 6.16 -9.89
C ILE A 55 7.31 6.23 -9.97
N ARG A 56 8.01 5.09 -9.94
CA ARG A 56 9.48 5.01 -10.02
C ARG A 56 9.98 5.28 -11.43
N LEU A 57 9.51 4.51 -12.40
CA LEU A 57 9.98 4.55 -13.79
C LEU A 57 9.37 5.71 -14.58
N GLY A 58 8.16 6.14 -14.19
CA GLY A 58 7.33 6.98 -15.05
C GLY A 58 6.50 6.13 -16.01
N LEU A 59 5.44 6.73 -16.56
CA LEU A 59 4.48 6.02 -17.41
C LEU A 59 5.09 5.57 -18.74
N GLU A 60 5.90 6.44 -19.36
CA GLU A 60 6.51 6.18 -20.67
C GLU A 60 7.52 5.03 -20.61
N GLU A 61 8.38 5.04 -19.60
CA GLU A 61 9.39 3.99 -19.42
C GLU A 61 8.78 2.66 -18.98
N PHE A 62 7.71 2.69 -18.18
CA PHE A 62 6.93 1.49 -17.85
C PHE A 62 6.35 0.80 -19.10
N LEU A 63 5.79 1.57 -20.03
CA LEU A 63 5.25 1.03 -21.28
C LEU A 63 6.35 0.49 -22.21
N ARG A 64 7.52 1.13 -22.20
CA ARG A 64 8.68 0.70 -23.00
C ARG A 64 9.30 -0.58 -22.47
N ASP A 65 9.40 -0.71 -21.14
CA ASP A 65 9.92 -1.89 -20.44
C ASP A 65 9.10 -3.16 -20.75
N GLU A 66 7.77 -3.05 -20.89
CA GLU A 66 6.94 -4.20 -21.30
C GLU A 66 7.15 -4.64 -22.76
N SER A 67 7.67 -3.75 -23.62
CA SER A 67 7.82 -4.01 -25.05
C SER A 67 9.19 -4.53 -25.47
N THR A 68 10.17 -4.52 -24.55
CA THR A 68 11.57 -4.82 -24.88
C THR A 68 12.03 -6.06 -24.11
N ILE A 69 12.19 -7.19 -24.80
CA ILE A 69 12.86 -8.37 -24.23
C ILE A 69 14.34 -8.23 -24.57
N ASP A 70 15.12 -7.76 -23.60
CA ASP A 70 16.57 -7.75 -23.75
C ASP A 70 17.12 -9.19 -23.62
N GLY A 71 17.96 -9.60 -24.56
CA GLY A 71 18.56 -10.94 -24.60
C GLY A 71 19.57 -11.18 -23.46
N GLY A 72 19.90 -10.12 -22.71
CA GLY A 72 20.74 -10.14 -21.52
C GLY A 72 22.23 -10.34 -21.82
N HIS A 73 23.05 -10.12 -20.78
CA HIS A 73 24.48 -10.41 -20.78
C HIS A 73 24.79 -11.73 -20.08
N ILE A 74 25.89 -12.40 -20.48
CA ILE A 74 26.35 -13.68 -19.85
C ILE A 74 26.73 -13.46 -18.38
N GLU A 75 27.38 -12.32 -18.09
CA GLU A 75 27.57 -11.82 -16.73
C GLU A 75 26.70 -10.57 -16.55
N PRO A 76 25.85 -10.53 -15.52
CA PRO A 76 24.94 -9.41 -15.34
C PRO A 76 25.71 -8.14 -14.98
N THR A 77 25.41 -7.07 -15.72
CA THR A 77 25.90 -5.73 -15.47
C THR A 77 25.36 -5.18 -14.14
N PRO A 78 26.05 -4.21 -13.50
CA PRO A 78 25.54 -3.57 -12.28
C PRO A 78 24.13 -2.98 -12.43
N GLU A 79 23.78 -2.53 -13.64
CA GLU A 79 22.46 -1.99 -13.97
C GLU A 79 21.39 -3.08 -14.00
N GLU A 80 21.67 -4.24 -14.62
CA GLU A 80 20.78 -5.40 -14.60
C GLU A 80 20.56 -5.94 -13.17
N ILE A 81 21.59 -5.91 -12.32
CA ILE A 81 21.48 -6.31 -10.91
C ILE A 81 20.54 -5.38 -10.14
N GLU A 82 20.72 -4.06 -10.26
CA GLU A 82 19.84 -3.11 -9.59
C GLU A 82 18.41 -3.17 -10.16
N HIS A 83 18.26 -3.36 -11.48
CA HIS A 83 16.95 -3.53 -12.11
C HIS A 83 16.21 -4.75 -11.55
N ASN A 84 16.87 -5.91 -11.47
CA ASN A 84 16.29 -7.13 -10.90
C ASN A 84 15.90 -6.96 -9.43
N ARG A 85 16.76 -6.33 -8.63
CA ARG A 85 16.45 -6.00 -7.23
C ARG A 85 15.22 -5.09 -7.12
N GLN A 86 15.12 -4.08 -7.98
CA GLN A 86 13.99 -3.16 -8.02
C GLN A 86 12.70 -3.87 -8.45
N PHE A 87 12.78 -4.79 -9.41
CA PHE A 87 11.67 -5.63 -9.86
C PHE A 87 11.14 -6.54 -8.73
N GLU A 88 12.02 -7.22 -7.99
CA GLU A 88 11.61 -8.05 -6.85
C GLU A 88 10.87 -7.23 -5.78
N LEU A 89 11.37 -6.03 -5.49
CA LEU A 89 10.71 -5.12 -4.56
C LEU A 89 9.34 -4.67 -5.09
N ASP A 90 9.18 -4.47 -6.39
CA ASP A 90 7.89 -4.10 -6.99
C ASP A 90 6.88 -5.24 -6.91
N VAL A 91 7.29 -6.48 -7.21
CA VAL A 91 6.45 -7.66 -7.05
C VAL A 91 6.02 -7.83 -5.60
N LYS A 92 6.94 -7.67 -4.65
CA LYS A 92 6.63 -7.69 -3.22
C LYS A 92 5.64 -6.58 -2.84
N SER A 93 5.87 -5.35 -3.33
CA SER A 93 4.99 -4.21 -3.07
C SER A 93 3.58 -4.45 -3.61
N TYR A 94 3.47 -5.01 -4.81
CA TYR A 94 2.19 -5.35 -5.43
C TYR A 94 1.43 -6.41 -4.63
N ARG A 95 2.08 -7.49 -4.17
CA ARG A 95 1.43 -8.49 -3.30
C ARG A 95 0.83 -7.87 -2.03
N TRP A 96 1.58 -6.98 -1.37
CA TRP A 96 1.09 -6.27 -0.19
C TRP A 96 0.03 -5.23 -0.53
N SER A 97 0.06 -4.64 -1.72
CA SER A 97 -0.98 -3.72 -2.18
C SER A 97 -2.35 -4.37 -2.20
N VAL A 98 -2.45 -5.60 -2.70
CA VAL A 98 -3.70 -6.36 -2.75
C VAL A 98 -4.23 -6.62 -1.34
N ALA A 99 -3.35 -7.03 -0.41
CA ALA A 99 -3.74 -7.21 0.98
C ALA A 99 -4.26 -5.93 1.63
N LEU A 100 -3.56 -4.80 1.45
CA LEU A 100 -3.99 -3.50 1.96
C LEU A 100 -5.31 -3.02 1.35
N LEU A 101 -5.52 -3.24 0.05
CA LEU A 101 -6.77 -2.88 -0.62
C LEU A 101 -7.96 -3.64 -0.05
N ILE A 102 -7.81 -4.96 0.12
CA ILE A 102 -8.85 -5.81 0.71
C ILE A 102 -9.14 -5.37 2.14
N VAL A 103 -8.11 -5.28 2.98
CA VAL A 103 -8.27 -4.91 4.40
C VAL A 103 -8.83 -3.49 4.55
N GLY A 104 -8.28 -2.53 3.81
CA GLY A 104 -8.72 -1.14 3.84
C GLY A 104 -10.18 -1.00 3.41
N THR A 105 -10.59 -1.71 2.35
CA THR A 105 -11.98 -1.69 1.87
C THR A 105 -12.93 -2.31 2.89
N LEU A 106 -12.55 -3.42 3.52
CA LEU A 106 -13.36 -4.06 4.56
C LEU A 106 -13.50 -3.15 5.80
N VAL A 107 -12.42 -2.53 6.25
CA VAL A 107 -12.47 -1.56 7.36
C VAL A 107 -13.33 -0.36 6.99
N TRP A 108 -13.24 0.12 5.76
CA TRP A 108 -14.01 1.28 5.32
C TRP A 108 -15.51 0.99 5.16
N ALA A 109 -15.87 -0.19 4.67
CA ALA A 109 -17.27 -0.57 4.49
C ALA A 109 -17.92 -1.05 5.81
N TYR A 110 -17.18 -1.79 6.64
CA TYR A 110 -17.75 -2.53 7.77
C TYR A 110 -17.12 -2.21 9.13
N GLY A 111 -16.08 -1.37 9.19
CA GLY A 111 -15.36 -1.08 10.42
C GLY A 111 -16.26 -0.56 11.53
N GLY A 112 -17.23 0.31 11.21
CA GLY A 112 -18.17 0.82 12.19
C GLY A 112 -19.17 -0.22 12.71
N ILE A 113 -19.61 -1.16 11.86
CA ILE A 113 -20.47 -2.27 12.28
C ILE A 113 -19.68 -3.20 13.21
N GLY A 114 -18.44 -3.54 12.83
CA GLY A 114 -17.57 -4.40 13.63
C GLY A 114 -17.29 -3.82 15.02
N LEU A 115 -16.97 -2.53 15.13
CA LEU A 115 -16.74 -1.86 16.42
C LEU A 115 -17.99 -1.82 17.29
N ARG A 116 -19.16 -1.50 16.71
CA ARG A 116 -20.44 -1.51 17.45
C ARG A 116 -20.72 -2.89 18.04
N MET A 117 -20.54 -3.96 17.25
CA MET A 117 -20.83 -5.32 17.69
C MET A 117 -19.82 -5.88 18.70
N LEU A 118 -18.53 -5.61 18.51
CA LEU A 118 -17.46 -6.23 19.30
C LEU A 118 -17.05 -5.44 20.53
N ALA A 119 -17.14 -4.12 20.48
CA ALA A 119 -16.64 -3.23 21.53
C ALA A 119 -17.74 -2.36 22.17
N GLY A 120 -18.99 -2.45 21.70
CA GLY A 120 -20.10 -1.63 22.20
C GLY A 120 -19.92 -0.13 21.91
N VAL A 121 -19.13 0.21 20.89
CA VAL A 121 -18.82 1.61 20.58
C VAL A 121 -19.97 2.25 19.82
N GLY A 122 -20.46 3.40 20.29
CA GLY A 122 -21.56 4.14 19.67
C GLY A 122 -22.95 3.49 19.86
N SER A 123 -23.13 2.67 20.91
CA SER A 123 -24.45 2.23 21.42
C SER A 123 -25.04 3.20 22.41
#